data_AF-A0A1Q6CED7-F1
#
_entry.id   AF-A0A1Q6CED7-F1
#
_cell.length_a   1.000
_cell.length_b   1.000
_cell.length_c   1.000
_cell.angle_alpha   90.00
_cell.angle_beta   90.00
_cell.angle_gamma   90.00
#
_symmetry.space_group_name_H-M   'P 1'
#
loop_
_entity.id
_entity.type
_entity.pdbx_description
1 polymer ?
#
loop_
_entity_poly.entity_id
_entity_poly.type
_entity_poly.pdbx_seq_one_letter_code
_entity_poly.pdbx_strand_id
1 'polypeptide(L)'
;MKKIALLSLFCLPLFTQADVVEYKGKVTDILIGKSQLIKVGVEESDEQSITCWKQESDQPWLFTFERGYDYSNDWFDVLNLVRRTQETIRIGYAENEDSECAIEYIALLKGDGIVDDGQVGDSLERTGQYGNIAQIYTNGLTESSYHASDNYGADVPAAAFDGHIFNEQIVDGEGSLINRGIWLVKKDTENKETTYWLQVEYEEPVTISGFRVMVNTKATELGRGPRHVTILTSLEGDQFEEQGQYNLGKSIDQRANLPTKVEAKIFRIQVNSNQGDAFIEIDELEVYSN
;
A
#
# COMPACT_ATOMS: atom_id res chain seq x y z
N MET A 1 80.42 14.71 9.07
CA MET A 1 79.30 14.87 10.02
C MET A 1 78.01 14.63 9.26
N LYS A 2 77.38 13.45 9.45
CA LYS A 2 76.18 13.02 8.73
C LYS A 2 74.94 13.63 9.39
N LYS A 3 74.12 14.35 8.62
CA LYS A 3 72.82 14.88 9.01
C LYS A 3 71.83 13.72 9.15
N ILE A 4 71.26 13.55 10.34
CA ILE A 4 70.14 12.64 10.59
C ILE A 4 68.87 13.44 10.34
N ALA A 5 68.12 13.07 9.30
CA ALA A 5 66.79 13.60 9.04
C ALA A 5 65.80 12.90 9.98
N LEU A 6 65.14 13.66 10.85
CA LEU A 6 64.00 13.21 11.64
C LEU A 6 62.82 13.04 10.67
N LEU A 7 62.37 11.81 10.47
CA LEU A 7 61.15 11.50 9.74
C LEU A 7 59.98 11.56 10.75
N SER A 8 59.17 12.60 10.67
CA SER A 8 57.91 12.72 11.43
C SER A 8 56.88 11.75 10.83
N LEU A 9 56.57 10.67 11.56
CA LEU A 9 55.48 9.77 11.24
C LEU A 9 54.14 10.46 11.59
N PHE A 10 53.45 10.98 10.58
CA PHE A 10 52.04 11.36 10.69
C PHE A 10 51.21 10.06 10.77
N CYS A 11 50.73 9.74 11.97
CA CYS A 11 49.74 8.68 12.16
C CYS A 11 48.37 9.28 11.81
N LEU A 12 47.87 8.98 10.61
CA LEU A 12 46.48 9.30 10.25
C LEU A 12 45.56 8.31 10.98
N PRO A 13 44.53 8.78 11.71
CA PRO A 13 43.49 7.88 12.21
C PRO A 13 42.74 7.31 11.00
N LEU A 14 42.79 5.98 10.86
CA LEU A 14 41.87 5.24 10.01
C LEU A 14 40.49 5.34 10.67
N PHE A 15 39.61 6.17 10.11
CA PHE A 15 38.18 6.10 10.41
C PHE A 15 37.67 4.80 9.79
N THR A 16 37.39 3.81 10.64
CA THR A 16 36.57 2.66 10.28
C THR A 16 35.15 3.18 10.13
N GLN A 17 34.65 3.25 8.90
CA GLN A 17 33.24 3.52 8.63
C GLN A 17 32.45 2.35 9.23
N ALA A 18 31.60 2.61 10.21
CA ALA A 18 30.71 1.59 10.74
C ALA A 18 29.80 1.12 9.60
N ASP A 19 29.72 -0.19 9.38
CA ASP A 19 28.83 -0.74 8.36
C ASP A 19 27.38 -0.45 8.79
N VAL A 20 26.70 0.39 8.01
CA VAL A 20 25.28 0.68 8.23
C VAL A 20 24.49 -0.57 7.90
N VAL A 21 23.72 -1.06 8.88
CA VAL A 21 22.85 -2.22 8.75
C VAL A 21 21.43 -1.73 8.46
N GLU A 22 20.65 -2.51 7.72
CA GLU A 22 19.27 -2.17 7.38
C GLU A 22 18.26 -3.02 8.15
N TYR A 23 17.23 -2.35 8.67
CA TYR A 23 15.96 -2.96 9.09
C TYR A 23 14.89 -2.60 8.07
N LYS A 24 14.04 -3.57 7.73
CA LYS A 24 12.85 -3.39 6.89
C LYS A 24 11.63 -4.02 7.58
N GLY A 25 10.72 -3.17 8.04
CA GLY A 25 9.51 -3.61 8.72
C GLY A 25 8.65 -2.44 9.17
N LYS A 26 7.83 -2.65 10.19
CA LYS A 26 6.84 -1.66 10.64
C LYS A 26 7.28 -0.94 11.90
N VAL A 27 7.03 0.37 11.93
CA VAL A 27 7.16 1.17 13.15
C VAL A 27 5.92 0.95 14.02
N THR A 28 6.13 0.48 15.25
CA THR A 28 5.03 0.24 16.21
C THR A 28 4.83 1.46 17.10
N ASP A 29 5.92 2.04 17.60
CA ASP A 29 5.88 3.02 18.66
C ASP A 29 6.93 4.12 18.48
N ILE A 30 6.64 5.32 19.01
CA ILE A 30 7.64 6.41 19.10
C ILE A 30 7.57 7.02 20.51
N LEU A 31 8.68 6.98 21.24
CA LEU A 31 8.82 7.58 22.56
C LEU A 31 9.52 8.94 22.46
N ILE A 32 8.82 9.95 22.96
CA ILE A 32 9.34 11.31 23.12
C ILE A 32 9.46 11.60 24.61
N GLY A 33 10.70 11.62 25.11
CA GLY A 33 11.00 12.00 26.49
C GLY A 33 11.32 13.49 26.64
N LYS A 34 11.70 13.86 27.87
CA LYS A 34 12.36 15.15 28.16
C LYS A 34 13.83 15.17 27.70
N SER A 35 14.38 14.02 27.34
CA SER A 35 15.70 13.87 26.70
C SER A 35 15.69 14.41 25.27
N GLN A 36 16.87 14.76 24.75
CA GLN A 36 17.03 15.05 23.33
C GLN A 36 16.97 13.79 22.46
N LEU A 37 17.01 12.60 23.07
CA LEU A 37 16.90 11.33 22.39
C LEU A 37 15.44 10.95 22.14
N ILE A 38 15.09 10.67 20.88
CA ILE A 38 13.84 10.02 20.47
C ILE A 38 14.11 8.53 20.36
N LYS A 39 13.18 7.71 20.85
CA LYS A 39 13.26 6.25 20.69
C LYS A 39 12.14 5.74 19.81
N VAL A 40 12.43 4.72 19.00
CA VAL A 40 11.53 4.16 18.00
C VAL A 40 11.43 2.66 18.22
N GLY A 41 10.20 2.18 18.33
CA GLY A 41 9.87 0.76 18.42
C GLY A 41 9.43 0.22 17.08
N VAL A 42 9.80 -1.03 16.81
CA VAL A 42 9.51 -1.72 15.55
C VAL A 42 9.07 -3.15 15.80
N GLU A 43 8.36 -3.72 14.84
CA GLU A 43 7.94 -5.12 14.87
C GLU A 43 9.15 -6.03 14.58
N GLU A 44 9.52 -6.88 15.54
CA GLU A 44 10.53 -7.92 15.34
C GLU A 44 9.93 -9.05 14.50
N SER A 45 10.61 -9.45 13.43
CA SER A 45 10.21 -10.59 12.59
C SER A 45 11.39 -11.55 12.38
N ASP A 46 11.09 -12.82 12.16
CA ASP A 46 12.05 -13.93 12.15
C ASP A 46 13.09 -13.88 11.00
N GLU A 47 12.98 -12.93 10.06
CA GLU A 47 13.82 -12.87 8.85
C GLU A 47 14.77 -11.65 8.75
N GLN A 48 14.91 -10.76 9.75
CA GLN A 48 15.86 -9.64 9.64
C GLN A 48 16.58 -9.27 10.95
N SER A 49 17.89 -9.03 10.87
CA SER A 49 18.72 -8.81 12.05
C SER A 49 18.62 -7.38 12.58
N ILE A 50 18.22 -7.26 13.84
CA ILE A 50 18.52 -6.16 14.78
C ILE A 50 19.43 -6.75 15.84
N THR A 51 20.49 -6.06 16.27
CA THR A 51 20.89 -6.11 17.70
C THR A 51 21.95 -5.07 18.03
N CYS A 52 21.53 -3.97 18.66
CA CYS A 52 22.41 -3.06 19.39
C CYS A 52 21.94 -3.09 20.85
N TRP A 53 22.78 -3.61 21.75
CA TRP A 53 22.35 -3.92 23.11
C TRP A 53 22.96 -2.96 24.13
N LYS A 54 22.11 -2.50 25.07
CA LYS A 54 22.17 -3.15 26.38
C LYS A 54 20.78 -3.50 26.91
N GLN A 55 20.63 -4.82 27.02
CA GLN A 55 19.47 -5.54 27.51
C GLN A 55 19.24 -5.20 29.00
N GLU A 56 18.23 -4.40 29.29
CA GLU A 56 17.37 -4.68 30.44
C GLU A 56 16.01 -5.06 29.86
N SER A 57 15.65 -6.33 30.07
CA SER A 57 14.50 -7.06 29.56
C SER A 57 13.24 -6.20 29.40
N ASP A 58 12.62 -6.29 28.23
CA ASP A 58 11.26 -5.80 27.89
C ASP A 58 11.12 -4.35 27.38
N GLN A 59 12.16 -3.72 26.83
CA GLN A 59 11.99 -2.41 26.17
C GLN A 59 11.69 -2.58 24.67
N PRO A 60 10.53 -2.12 24.16
CA PRO A 60 10.14 -2.21 22.74
C PRO A 60 10.87 -1.20 21.83
N TRP A 61 11.93 -0.56 22.32
CA TRP A 61 12.54 0.63 21.73
C TRP A 61 13.92 0.32 21.15
N LEU A 62 13.94 -0.17 19.92
CA LEU A 62 15.15 -0.72 19.30
C LEU A 62 16.04 0.34 18.65
N PHE A 63 15.46 1.45 18.17
CA PHE A 63 16.21 2.50 17.48
C PHE A 63 16.17 3.85 18.18
N THR A 64 17.19 4.68 17.98
CA THR A 64 17.26 6.03 18.54
C THR A 64 17.78 7.06 17.53
N PHE A 65 17.37 8.32 17.70
CA PHE A 65 17.97 9.47 17.02
C PHE A 65 17.82 10.74 17.85
N GLU A 66 18.72 11.70 17.66
CA GLU A 66 18.76 12.93 18.43
C GLU A 66 17.86 14.02 17.85
N ARG A 67 17.31 14.87 18.73
CA ARG A 67 16.57 16.09 18.42
C ARG A 67 17.52 17.27 18.24
N GLY A 68 17.05 18.27 17.50
CA GLY A 68 17.76 19.53 17.33
C GLY A 68 18.72 19.55 16.15
N TYR A 69 18.78 18.47 15.36
CA TYR A 69 19.41 18.49 14.04
C TYR A 69 18.36 18.77 12.96
N ASP A 70 18.82 19.25 11.82
CA ASP A 70 17.94 19.66 10.72
C ASP A 70 17.08 18.49 10.20
N TYR A 71 17.60 17.26 10.24
CA TYR A 71 16.89 16.05 9.81
C TYR A 71 15.88 15.50 10.83
N SER A 72 15.97 15.89 12.11
CA SER A 72 15.23 15.22 13.19
C SER A 72 13.71 15.41 13.08
N ASN A 73 13.27 16.58 12.62
CA ASN A 73 11.83 16.86 12.46
C ASN A 73 11.24 16.08 11.28
N ASP A 74 11.95 16.05 10.16
CA ASP A 74 11.54 15.31 8.96
C ASP A 74 11.44 13.81 9.25
N TRP A 75 12.45 13.25 9.93
CA TRP A 75 12.45 11.85 10.36
C TRP A 75 11.30 11.55 11.32
N PHE A 76 11.03 12.44 12.27
CA PHE A 76 9.91 12.26 13.19
C PHE A 76 8.56 12.24 12.48
N ASP A 77 8.33 13.17 11.55
CA ASP A 77 7.08 13.24 10.78
C ASP A 77 6.90 12.00 9.90
N VAL A 78 7.97 11.54 9.24
CA VAL A 78 7.99 10.31 8.45
C VAL A 78 7.67 9.09 9.31
N LEU A 79 8.35 8.92 10.45
CA LEU A 79 8.12 7.79 11.36
C LEU A 79 6.68 7.79 11.90
N ASN A 80 6.15 8.96 12.24
CA ASN A 80 4.78 9.07 12.74
C ASN A 80 3.73 8.81 11.64
N LEU A 81 4.04 9.14 10.38
CA LEU A 81 3.22 8.79 9.22
C LEU A 81 3.17 7.27 9.04
N VAL A 82 4.32 6.62 8.86
CA VAL A 82 4.38 5.16 8.60
C VAL A 82 3.84 4.34 9.77
N ARG A 83 4.01 4.80 11.01
CA ARG A 83 3.39 4.18 12.19
C ARG A 83 1.86 4.23 12.12
N ARG A 84 1.27 5.30 11.58
CA ARG A 84 -0.19 5.42 11.47
C ARG A 84 -0.75 4.65 10.29
N THR A 85 -0.02 4.59 9.18
CA THR A 85 -0.42 3.87 7.97
C THR A 85 -0.07 2.39 8.03
N GLN A 86 0.79 1.98 8.99
CA GLN A 86 1.33 0.64 9.13
C GLN A 86 2.08 0.16 7.87
N GLU A 87 2.63 1.12 7.11
CA GLU A 87 3.44 0.87 5.92
C GLU A 87 4.85 0.41 6.30
N THR A 88 5.47 -0.37 5.42
CA THR A 88 6.83 -0.87 5.63
C THR A 88 7.83 0.26 5.39
N ILE A 89 8.73 0.47 6.35
CA ILE A 89 9.84 1.41 6.25
C ILE A 89 11.16 0.67 6.14
N ARG A 90 12.17 1.31 5.57
CA ARG A 90 13.56 0.88 5.69
C ARG A 90 14.33 1.87 6.55
N ILE A 91 14.99 1.36 7.58
CA ILE A 91 15.79 2.13 8.53
C ILE A 91 17.24 1.64 8.40
N GLY A 92 18.13 2.53 7.97
CA GLY A 92 19.56 2.30 8.08
C GLY A 92 20.03 2.72 9.46
N TYR A 93 20.78 1.86 10.15
CA TYR A 93 21.22 2.10 11.51
C TYR A 93 22.63 1.58 11.76
N ALA A 94 23.29 2.15 12.77
CA ALA A 94 24.58 1.70 13.26
C ALA A 94 24.59 1.70 14.79
N GLU A 95 25.43 0.85 15.39
CA GLU A 95 25.66 0.90 16.84
C GLU A 95 26.41 2.19 17.18
N ASN A 96 25.86 2.97 18.11
CA ASN A 96 26.51 4.19 18.62
C ASN A 96 27.42 3.89 19.83
N GLU A 97 28.07 4.93 20.36
CA GLU A 97 28.98 4.80 21.52
C GLU A 97 28.31 4.27 22.79
N ASP A 98 26.98 4.37 22.88
CA ASP A 98 26.15 3.90 23.99
C ASP A 98 25.56 2.49 23.73
N SER A 99 25.99 1.81 22.66
CA SER A 99 25.47 0.52 22.21
C SER A 99 23.96 0.52 21.88
N GLU A 100 23.40 1.67 21.51
CA GLU A 100 22.05 1.79 20.94
C GLU A 100 22.11 1.73 19.41
N CYS A 101 21.02 1.32 18.75
CA CYS A 101 20.93 1.40 17.29
C CYS A 101 20.55 2.84 16.90
N ALA A 102 21.54 3.66 16.58
CA ALA A 102 21.31 5.01 16.07
C ALA A 102 20.86 4.95 14.61
N ILE A 103 19.80 5.68 14.27
CA ILE A 103 19.32 5.82 12.90
C ILE A 103 20.29 6.71 12.11
N GLU A 104 20.77 6.18 10.99
CA GLU A 104 21.64 6.87 10.04
C GLU A 104 20.85 7.43 8.85
N TYR A 105 19.80 6.71 8.43
CA TYR A 105 18.84 7.21 7.45
C TYR A 105 17.49 6.51 7.55
N ILE A 106 16.50 7.20 6.99
CA ILE A 106 15.17 6.66 6.76
C ILE A 106 14.90 6.67 5.27
N ALA A 107 14.52 5.51 4.74
CA ALA A 107 14.01 5.38 3.40
C ALA A 107 12.54 4.98 3.49
N LEU A 108 11.67 5.90 3.07
CA LEU A 108 10.33 5.54 2.66
C LEU A 108 10.46 4.60 1.46
N LEU A 109 10.01 3.37 1.64
CA LEU A 109 9.76 2.54 0.48
C LEU A 109 8.64 3.25 -0.30
N LYS A 110 8.77 3.35 -1.62
CA LYS A 110 7.64 3.73 -2.49
C LYS A 110 6.46 2.90 -2.00
N GLY A 111 5.39 3.56 -1.52
CA GLY A 111 4.28 2.93 -0.79
C GLY A 111 4.06 1.54 -1.35
N ASP A 112 4.29 0.55 -0.50
CA ASP A 112 4.69 -0.81 -0.85
C ASP A 112 3.60 -1.47 -1.70
N GLY A 113 3.68 -1.20 -3.00
CA GLY A 113 3.65 -2.23 -4.01
C GLY A 113 4.80 -3.14 -3.67
N ILE A 114 4.49 -4.17 -2.88
CA ILE A 114 5.16 -5.44 -3.04
C ILE A 114 4.96 -5.80 -4.53
N VAL A 115 5.81 -5.26 -5.39
CA VAL A 115 6.35 -6.02 -6.50
C VAL A 115 7.29 -6.96 -5.79
N ASP A 116 6.70 -8.05 -5.32
CA ASP A 116 7.42 -9.29 -5.35
C ASP A 116 7.90 -9.39 -6.81
N ASP A 117 9.21 -9.29 -7.03
CA ASP A 117 9.78 -9.94 -8.21
C ASP A 117 9.74 -11.48 -8.04
N GLY A 118 9.03 -11.97 -7.01
CA GLY A 118 8.19 -13.13 -7.20
C GLY A 118 7.37 -12.94 -8.45
N GLN A 119 7.92 -13.49 -9.52
CA GLN A 119 7.19 -14.56 -10.17
C GLN A 119 6.53 -15.42 -9.08
N VAL A 120 5.35 -14.97 -8.60
CA VAL A 120 4.28 -15.88 -8.30
C VAL A 120 4.28 -16.79 -9.51
N GLY A 121 4.55 -18.09 -9.34
CA GLY A 121 4.73 -19.03 -10.45
C GLY A 121 3.48 -19.23 -11.30
N ASP A 122 2.55 -18.28 -11.27
CA ASP A 122 1.44 -18.11 -12.17
C ASP A 122 1.85 -17.35 -13.44
N SER A 123 0.92 -17.30 -14.39
CA SER A 123 1.12 -16.67 -15.70
C SER A 123 0.45 -15.30 -15.78
N LEU A 124 0.19 -14.66 -14.63
CA LEU A 124 -0.55 -13.41 -14.57
C LEU A 124 0.34 -12.21 -14.89
N GLU A 125 -0.10 -11.43 -15.87
CA GLU A 125 0.35 -10.06 -16.09
C GLU A 125 -0.16 -9.17 -14.96
N ARG A 126 0.74 -8.36 -14.42
CA ARG A 126 0.50 -7.48 -13.28
C ARG A 126 0.83 -6.06 -13.70
N THR A 127 -0.13 -5.15 -13.60
CA THR A 127 0.00 -3.76 -14.02
C THR A 127 -0.10 -2.80 -12.83
N GLY A 128 0.25 -1.53 -13.06
CA GLY A 128 0.22 -0.52 -12.02
C GLY A 128 1.23 -0.75 -10.89
N GLN A 129 1.19 0.13 -9.89
CA GLN A 129 2.16 0.11 -8.79
C GLN A 129 2.00 -1.09 -7.85
N TYR A 130 0.79 -1.67 -7.77
CA TYR A 130 0.43 -2.63 -6.73
C TYR A 130 0.14 -4.04 -7.26
N GLY A 131 0.47 -4.30 -8.53
CA GLY A 131 0.26 -5.61 -9.16
C GLY A 131 -1.22 -5.90 -9.43
N ASN A 132 -1.90 -4.95 -10.08
CA ASN A 132 -3.25 -5.11 -10.56
C ASN A 132 -3.32 -6.26 -11.57
N ILE A 133 -4.22 -7.22 -11.33
CA ILE A 133 -4.49 -8.33 -12.24
C ILE A 133 -5.84 -8.18 -12.96
N ALA A 134 -6.63 -7.17 -12.63
CA ALA A 134 -7.98 -6.97 -13.15
C ALA A 134 -8.09 -6.01 -14.34
N GLN A 135 -6.97 -5.48 -14.85
CA GLN A 135 -7.00 -4.51 -15.95
C GLN A 135 -7.55 -5.14 -17.25
N ILE A 136 -8.38 -4.39 -17.98
CA ILE A 136 -8.95 -4.86 -19.23
C ILE A 136 -7.88 -5.15 -20.29
N TYR A 137 -8.09 -6.22 -21.05
CA TYR A 137 -7.19 -6.74 -22.08
C TYR A 137 -5.86 -7.29 -21.59
N THR A 138 -5.71 -7.52 -20.28
CA THR A 138 -4.64 -8.35 -19.69
C THR A 138 -5.25 -9.65 -19.16
N ASN A 139 -4.43 -10.68 -18.91
CA ASN A 139 -4.88 -11.93 -18.27
C ASN A 139 -6.09 -12.63 -18.93
N GLY A 140 -6.28 -12.46 -20.25
CA GLY A 140 -7.44 -12.99 -20.97
C GLY A 140 -8.75 -12.23 -20.73
N LEU A 141 -8.73 -11.13 -19.96
CA LEU A 141 -9.88 -10.30 -19.66
C LEU A 141 -10.32 -9.47 -20.86
N THR A 142 -11.63 -9.39 -21.07
CA THR A 142 -12.26 -8.57 -22.11
C THR A 142 -13.44 -7.82 -21.50
N GLU A 143 -14.13 -6.97 -22.27
CA GLU A 143 -15.32 -6.25 -21.76
C GLU A 143 -16.39 -7.18 -21.16
N SER A 144 -16.51 -8.41 -21.65
CA SER A 144 -17.46 -9.40 -21.12
C SER A 144 -17.03 -10.02 -19.79
N SER A 145 -15.81 -9.80 -19.33
CA SER A 145 -15.32 -10.25 -18.03
C SER A 145 -15.79 -9.37 -16.88
N TYR A 146 -16.38 -8.21 -17.17
CA TYR A 146 -16.78 -7.23 -16.17
C TYR A 146 -18.30 -7.13 -16.10
N HIS A 147 -18.82 -7.31 -14.88
CA HIS A 147 -20.25 -7.25 -14.63
C HIS A 147 -20.55 -6.33 -13.47
N ALA A 148 -21.76 -5.77 -13.46
CA ALA A 148 -22.29 -5.03 -12.33
C ALA A 148 -23.76 -5.34 -12.14
N SER A 149 -24.27 -4.99 -10.96
CA SER A 149 -25.70 -5.02 -10.66
C SER A 149 -26.54 -4.17 -11.63
N ASP A 150 -25.99 -3.03 -12.05
CA ASP A 150 -26.64 -2.04 -12.92
C ASP A 150 -25.58 -1.00 -13.37
N ASN A 151 -25.95 -0.12 -14.29
CA ASN A 151 -25.14 1.01 -14.74
C ASN A 151 -26.00 2.20 -15.17
N TYR A 152 -25.43 3.41 -15.17
CA TYR A 152 -26.12 4.63 -15.57
C TYR A 152 -25.57 5.16 -16.90
N GLY A 153 -26.43 5.20 -17.93
CA GLY A 153 -26.05 5.74 -19.23
C GLY A 153 -24.92 4.94 -19.89
N ALA A 154 -23.81 5.60 -20.21
CA ALA A 154 -22.63 5.01 -20.85
C ALA A 154 -21.54 4.57 -19.85
N ASP A 155 -21.77 4.73 -18.55
CA ASP A 155 -20.76 4.48 -17.52
C ASP A 155 -20.77 2.99 -17.11
N VAL A 156 -20.22 2.16 -17.99
CA VAL A 156 -20.29 0.68 -17.97
C VAL A 156 -19.27 0.05 -17.00
N PRO A 157 -19.47 -1.23 -16.58
CA PRO A 157 -18.58 -1.90 -15.63
C PRO A 157 -17.11 -1.95 -16.06
N ALA A 158 -16.85 -2.24 -17.33
CA ALA A 158 -15.49 -2.37 -17.87
C ALA A 158 -14.67 -1.07 -17.80
N ALA A 159 -15.34 0.09 -17.75
CA ALA A 159 -14.68 1.39 -17.65
C ALA A 159 -14.06 1.66 -16.27
N ALA A 160 -14.34 0.82 -15.26
CA ALA A 160 -13.70 0.88 -13.96
C ALA A 160 -12.44 0.01 -13.87
N PHE A 161 -11.93 -0.51 -14.98
CA PHE A 161 -10.76 -1.38 -15.04
C PHE A 161 -9.86 -1.01 -16.23
N ASP A 162 -9.98 0.23 -16.72
CA ASP A 162 -9.36 0.68 -17.96
C ASP A 162 -8.04 1.44 -17.73
N GLY A 163 -7.63 1.59 -16.47
CA GLY A 163 -6.43 2.31 -16.07
C GLY A 163 -6.59 3.83 -16.03
N HIS A 164 -7.83 4.34 -16.02
CA HIS A 164 -8.12 5.77 -15.98
C HIS A 164 -9.00 6.14 -14.79
N ILE A 165 -8.79 7.36 -14.30
CA ILE A 165 -9.83 8.12 -13.61
C ILE A 165 -10.38 9.19 -14.55
N PHE A 166 -11.46 9.88 -14.18
CA PHE A 166 -12.12 10.85 -15.07
C PHE A 166 -11.16 11.81 -15.82
N ASN A 167 -10.90 11.53 -17.10
CA ASN A 167 -9.96 12.23 -18.01
C ASN A 167 -8.47 12.24 -17.61
N GLU A 168 -8.03 11.32 -16.75
CA GLU A 168 -6.64 11.18 -16.35
C GLU A 168 -6.25 9.70 -16.34
N GLN A 169 -5.16 9.36 -17.01
CA GLN A 169 -4.60 8.02 -16.98
C GLN A 169 -3.79 7.84 -15.70
N ILE A 170 -3.99 6.74 -14.98
CA ILE A 170 -3.33 6.50 -13.70
C ILE A 170 -1.83 6.19 -13.91
N VAL A 171 -1.54 5.40 -14.95
CA VAL A 171 -0.17 5.06 -15.36
C VAL A 171 -0.03 5.27 -16.87
N ASP A 172 0.95 6.10 -17.25
CA ASP A 172 1.23 6.41 -18.66
C ASP A 172 1.41 5.14 -19.49
N GLY A 173 0.57 4.98 -20.52
CA GLY A 173 0.66 3.87 -21.46
C GLY A 173 -0.06 2.58 -21.03
N GLU A 174 -0.71 2.54 -19.87
CA GLU A 174 -1.51 1.40 -19.42
C GLU A 174 -3.00 1.57 -19.76
N GLY A 175 -3.56 0.68 -20.58
CA GLY A 175 -4.99 0.66 -20.89
C GLY A 175 -5.43 1.72 -21.91
N SER A 176 -6.72 1.70 -22.25
CA SER A 176 -7.35 2.65 -23.17
C SER A 176 -8.66 3.11 -22.59
N LEU A 177 -8.87 4.42 -22.53
CA LEU A 177 -10.06 5.02 -21.95
C LEU A 177 -11.35 4.47 -22.58
N ILE A 178 -12.20 3.87 -21.75
CA ILE A 178 -13.55 3.42 -22.10
C ILE A 178 -14.54 4.49 -21.64
N ASN A 179 -15.19 5.13 -22.60
CA ASN A 179 -16.12 6.23 -22.37
C ASN A 179 -15.49 7.37 -21.56
N ARG A 180 -15.79 7.45 -20.25
CA ARG A 180 -15.28 8.48 -19.34
C ARG A 180 -14.36 7.91 -18.25
N GLY A 181 -14.03 6.61 -18.30
CA GLY A 181 -13.23 5.93 -17.28
C GLY A 181 -13.95 5.85 -15.94
N ILE A 182 -15.26 5.57 -15.96
CA ILE A 182 -16.07 5.45 -14.75
C ILE A 182 -17.13 4.36 -14.90
N TRP A 183 -17.34 3.60 -13.83
CA TRP A 183 -18.60 2.92 -13.56
C TRP A 183 -19.46 3.81 -12.65
N LEU A 184 -20.72 4.03 -13.06
CA LEU A 184 -21.66 4.85 -12.32
C LEU A 184 -23.01 4.13 -12.22
N VAL A 185 -23.62 4.12 -11.05
CA VAL A 185 -24.98 3.62 -10.85
C VAL A 185 -25.81 4.60 -10.05
N LYS A 186 -27.09 4.74 -10.41
CA LYS A 186 -28.06 5.54 -9.66
C LYS A 186 -28.74 4.65 -8.63
N LYS A 187 -28.71 5.04 -7.35
CA LYS A 187 -29.43 4.30 -6.31
C LYS A 187 -30.94 4.37 -6.55
N ASP A 188 -31.57 3.24 -6.36
CA ASP A 188 -33.00 3.06 -6.27
C ASP A 188 -33.42 3.47 -4.85
N THR A 189 -34.09 4.61 -4.76
CA THR A 189 -34.58 5.15 -3.49
C THR A 189 -35.88 4.51 -3.03
N GLU A 190 -36.56 3.75 -3.91
CA GLU A 190 -37.83 3.09 -3.62
C GLU A 190 -37.60 1.69 -3.06
N ASN A 191 -36.63 0.96 -3.59
CA ASN A 191 -36.25 -0.36 -3.11
C ASN A 191 -34.94 -0.35 -2.29
N LYS A 192 -35.08 -0.42 -0.96
CA LYS A 192 -33.94 -0.47 -0.04
C LYS A 192 -33.17 -1.80 -0.05
N GLU A 193 -33.74 -2.84 -0.64
CA GLU A 193 -33.09 -4.16 -0.76
C GLU A 193 -32.22 -4.27 -2.02
N THR A 194 -32.21 -3.24 -2.88
CA THR A 194 -31.35 -3.22 -4.06
C THR A 194 -29.89 -3.20 -3.63
N THR A 195 -29.13 -4.17 -4.12
CA THR A 195 -27.69 -4.28 -3.89
C THR A 195 -26.93 -3.74 -5.09
N TYR A 196 -25.85 -3.01 -4.80
CA TYR A 196 -24.96 -2.45 -5.83
C TYR A 196 -23.63 -3.15 -5.77
N TRP A 197 -23.20 -3.72 -6.89
CA TRP A 197 -21.93 -4.42 -6.96
C TRP A 197 -21.29 -4.27 -8.33
N LEU A 198 -19.96 -4.38 -8.34
CA LEU A 198 -19.09 -4.40 -9.51
C LEU A 198 -18.16 -5.61 -9.36
N GLN A 199 -17.89 -6.33 -10.44
CA GLN A 199 -17.06 -7.53 -10.40
C GLN A 199 -16.22 -7.71 -11.66
N VAL A 200 -15.15 -8.49 -11.50
CA VAL A 200 -14.34 -9.06 -12.57
C VAL A 200 -14.38 -10.59 -12.47
N GLU A 201 -14.47 -11.25 -13.62
CA GLU A 201 -14.46 -12.70 -13.80
C GLU A 201 -13.27 -13.13 -14.66
N TYR A 202 -12.40 -13.96 -14.07
CA TYR A 202 -11.22 -14.54 -14.69
C TYR A 202 -11.56 -15.87 -15.35
N GLU A 203 -10.85 -16.19 -16.45
CA GLU A 203 -11.02 -17.47 -17.15
C GLU A 203 -10.60 -18.67 -16.29
N GLU A 204 -9.58 -18.49 -15.46
CA GLU A 204 -9.04 -19.49 -14.53
C GLU A 204 -8.96 -18.93 -13.11
N PRO A 205 -8.97 -19.76 -12.05
CA PRO A 205 -8.79 -19.31 -10.68
C PRO A 205 -7.48 -18.55 -10.49
N VAL A 206 -7.54 -17.43 -9.79
CA VAL A 206 -6.40 -16.58 -9.45
C VAL A 206 -6.31 -16.36 -7.95
N THR A 207 -5.11 -16.14 -7.44
CA THR A 207 -4.91 -15.77 -6.04
C THR A 207 -5.09 -14.26 -5.87
N ILE A 208 -6.03 -13.86 -5.02
CA ILE A 208 -6.34 -12.46 -4.71
C ILE A 208 -5.88 -12.13 -3.29
N SER A 209 -5.18 -11.01 -3.15
CA SER A 209 -4.59 -10.55 -1.89
C SER A 209 -5.19 -9.23 -1.38
N GLY A 210 -5.82 -8.43 -2.25
CA GLY A 210 -6.32 -7.11 -1.90
C GLY A 210 -6.97 -6.38 -3.07
N PHE A 211 -7.32 -5.12 -2.83
CA PHE A 211 -7.97 -4.26 -3.81
C PHE A 211 -7.67 -2.78 -3.57
N ARG A 212 -7.92 -1.96 -4.59
CA ARG A 212 -7.94 -0.49 -4.51
C ARG A 212 -9.08 0.09 -5.30
N VAL A 213 -9.72 1.08 -4.70
CA VAL A 213 -10.82 1.85 -5.27
C VAL A 213 -10.33 3.27 -5.46
N MET A 214 -10.43 3.76 -6.69
CA MET A 214 -10.18 5.15 -7.02
C MET A 214 -11.44 5.82 -7.53
N VAL A 215 -11.56 7.11 -7.22
CA VAL A 215 -12.60 8.00 -7.72
C VAL A 215 -12.01 9.37 -8.00
N ASN A 216 -12.54 10.10 -8.98
CA ASN A 216 -12.08 11.45 -9.25
C ASN A 216 -12.41 12.42 -8.10
N THR A 217 -11.75 13.58 -8.11
CA THR A 217 -11.98 14.64 -7.11
C THR A 217 -13.45 15.08 -7.07
N LYS A 218 -14.13 15.16 -8.22
CA LYS A 218 -15.52 15.62 -8.27
C LYS A 218 -16.48 14.62 -7.62
N ALA A 219 -16.30 13.33 -7.89
CA ALA A 219 -17.04 12.25 -7.26
C ALA A 219 -16.85 12.25 -5.74
N THR A 220 -15.62 12.50 -5.29
CA THR A 220 -15.30 12.65 -3.86
C THR A 220 -16.06 13.82 -3.25
N GLU A 221 -16.02 15.02 -3.84
CA GLU A 221 -16.75 16.20 -3.34
C GLU A 221 -18.25 15.92 -3.18
N LEU A 222 -18.87 15.35 -4.23
CA LEU A 222 -20.29 15.02 -4.28
C LEU A 222 -20.69 13.91 -3.31
N GLY A 223 -19.74 13.07 -2.89
CA GLY A 223 -19.99 11.95 -1.99
C GLY A 223 -20.48 10.70 -2.71
N ARG A 224 -20.03 10.49 -3.95
CA ARG A 224 -20.39 9.32 -4.77
C ARG A 224 -19.54 8.09 -4.51
N GLY A 225 -18.32 8.28 -4.02
CA GLY A 225 -17.42 7.18 -3.72
C GLY A 225 -18.01 6.20 -2.69
N PRO A 226 -17.66 4.92 -2.76
CA PRO A 226 -18.08 3.93 -1.76
C PRO A 226 -17.60 4.30 -0.35
N ARG A 227 -18.36 3.89 0.67
CA ARG A 227 -18.03 4.09 2.09
C ARG A 227 -17.97 2.78 2.85
N HIS A 228 -19.01 1.96 2.78
CA HIS A 228 -19.00 0.63 3.38
C HIS A 228 -19.09 -0.37 2.24
N VAL A 229 -18.12 -1.26 2.15
CA VAL A 229 -18.08 -2.29 1.10
C VAL A 229 -17.88 -3.66 1.70
N THR A 230 -18.46 -4.67 1.06
CA THR A 230 -18.19 -6.09 1.33
C THR A 230 -17.46 -6.65 0.13
N ILE A 231 -16.36 -7.35 0.37
CA ILE A 231 -15.66 -8.10 -0.66
C ILE A 231 -16.17 -9.52 -0.66
N LEU A 232 -16.60 -9.97 -1.82
CA LEU A 232 -17.14 -11.30 -2.07
C LEU A 232 -16.30 -11.97 -3.16
N THR A 233 -16.05 -13.26 -3.03
CA THR A 233 -15.39 -14.05 -4.07
C THR A 233 -16.17 -15.32 -4.40
N SER A 234 -15.94 -15.87 -5.59
CA SER A 234 -16.53 -17.13 -6.01
C SER A 234 -15.61 -17.88 -6.98
N LEU A 235 -15.69 -19.22 -6.97
CA LEU A 235 -15.08 -20.07 -7.98
C LEU A 235 -16.01 -20.37 -9.16
N GLU A 236 -17.33 -20.33 -8.95
CA GLU A 236 -18.33 -20.83 -9.92
C GLU A 236 -19.44 -19.81 -10.26
N GLY A 237 -19.51 -18.69 -9.53
CA GLY A 237 -20.45 -17.58 -9.76
C GLY A 237 -21.85 -17.73 -9.18
N ASP A 238 -22.21 -18.89 -8.63
CA ASP A 238 -23.52 -19.15 -8.01
C ASP A 238 -23.51 -18.97 -6.48
N GLN A 239 -22.38 -19.28 -5.82
CA GLN A 239 -22.16 -19.10 -4.39
C GLN A 239 -21.03 -18.10 -4.16
N PHE A 240 -21.28 -17.08 -3.33
CA PHE A 240 -20.28 -16.09 -2.97
C PHE A 240 -19.90 -16.23 -1.50
N GLU A 241 -18.60 -16.17 -1.25
CA GLU A 241 -18.02 -16.17 0.09
C GLU A 241 -17.56 -14.76 0.47
N GLU A 242 -17.90 -14.32 1.67
CA GLU A 242 -17.45 -13.03 2.20
C GLU A 242 -16.00 -13.11 2.67
N GLN A 243 -15.15 -12.27 2.08
CA GLN A 243 -13.73 -12.16 2.41
C GLN A 243 -13.46 -11.03 3.40
N GLY A 244 -14.40 -10.09 3.57
CA GLY A 244 -14.34 -9.06 4.58
C GLY A 244 -15.21 -7.83 4.28
N GLN A 245 -15.31 -6.97 5.28
CA GLN A 245 -16.02 -5.69 5.20
C GLN A 245 -15.07 -4.54 5.49
N TYR A 246 -15.16 -3.49 4.68
CA TYR A 246 -14.20 -2.38 4.71
C TYR A 246 -14.92 -1.04 4.80
N ASN A 247 -14.35 -0.17 5.62
CA ASN A 247 -14.75 1.22 5.77
C ASN A 247 -13.80 2.09 4.97
N LEU A 248 -14.28 2.56 3.82
CA LEU A 248 -13.57 3.47 2.95
C LEU A 248 -13.86 4.93 3.38
N GLY A 249 -12.80 5.73 3.53
CA GLY A 249 -12.87 7.16 3.82
C GLY A 249 -13.43 7.98 2.66
N LYS A 250 -13.42 9.31 2.79
CA LYS A 250 -13.78 10.23 1.70
C LYS A 250 -12.50 10.75 1.03
N SER A 251 -11.85 9.92 0.21
CA SER A 251 -10.63 10.25 -0.55
C SER A 251 -10.68 9.69 -1.97
N ILE A 252 -9.82 10.20 -2.84
CA ILE A 252 -9.70 9.81 -4.25
C ILE A 252 -9.10 8.42 -4.47
N ASP A 253 -8.34 7.92 -3.50
CA ASP A 253 -7.57 6.68 -3.59
C ASP A 253 -7.62 5.96 -2.25
N GLN A 254 -8.10 4.72 -2.28
CA GLN A 254 -8.28 3.86 -1.12
C GLN A 254 -7.86 2.44 -1.43
N ARG A 255 -7.15 1.84 -0.48
CA ARG A 255 -6.61 0.50 -0.62
C ARG A 255 -6.90 -0.33 0.61
N ALA A 256 -7.15 -1.61 0.42
CA ALA A 256 -7.20 -2.57 1.52
C ALA A 256 -6.69 -3.95 1.07
N ASN A 257 -6.09 -4.66 2.02
CA ASN A 257 -5.71 -6.06 1.83
C ASN A 257 -6.80 -6.96 2.41
N LEU A 258 -6.95 -8.15 1.81
CA LEU A 258 -7.74 -9.21 2.40
C LEU A 258 -7.04 -9.75 3.66
N PRO A 259 -7.77 -10.25 4.66
CA PRO A 259 -7.17 -10.85 5.85
C PRO A 259 -6.28 -12.06 5.51
N THR A 260 -6.66 -12.78 4.44
CA THR A 260 -5.95 -13.92 3.89
C THR A 260 -6.04 -13.88 2.36
N LYS A 261 -4.98 -14.31 1.67
CA LYS A 261 -5.04 -14.54 0.23
C LYS A 261 -6.10 -15.61 -0.08
N VAL A 262 -6.87 -15.42 -1.13
CA VAL A 262 -7.96 -16.33 -1.52
C VAL A 262 -7.85 -16.69 -3.00
N GLU A 263 -8.06 -17.96 -3.33
CA GLU A 263 -8.18 -18.42 -4.71
C GLU A 263 -9.63 -18.25 -5.20
N ALA A 264 -9.84 -17.54 -6.31
CA ALA A 264 -11.17 -17.30 -6.85
C ALA A 264 -11.15 -17.06 -8.36
N LYS A 265 -12.27 -17.32 -9.04
CA LYS A 265 -12.50 -16.90 -10.44
C LYS A 265 -13.21 -15.56 -10.53
N ILE A 266 -13.97 -15.18 -9.50
CA ILE A 266 -14.74 -13.94 -9.48
C ILE A 266 -14.37 -13.15 -8.24
N PHE A 267 -14.02 -11.89 -8.45
CA PHE A 267 -13.89 -10.89 -7.40
C PHE A 267 -15.04 -9.89 -7.53
N ARG A 268 -15.80 -9.68 -6.45
CA ARG A 268 -16.91 -8.72 -6.41
C ARG A 268 -16.75 -7.76 -5.24
N ILE A 269 -16.82 -6.47 -5.54
CA ILE A 269 -17.04 -5.43 -4.55
C ILE A 269 -18.54 -5.12 -4.48
N GLN A 270 -19.14 -5.34 -3.31
CA GLN A 270 -20.51 -4.93 -3.01
C GLN A 270 -20.48 -3.62 -2.23
N VAL A 271 -21.15 -2.58 -2.75
CA VAL A 271 -21.24 -1.27 -2.12
C VAL A 271 -22.48 -1.21 -1.23
N ASN A 272 -22.27 -1.38 0.07
CA ASN A 272 -23.35 -1.32 1.08
C ASN A 272 -23.81 0.12 1.34
N SER A 273 -22.92 1.10 1.18
CA SER A 273 -23.27 2.52 1.19
C SER A 273 -22.16 3.38 0.56
N ASN A 274 -22.52 4.61 0.16
CA ASN A 274 -21.60 5.64 -0.35
C ASN A 274 -21.50 6.83 0.61
N GLN A 275 -20.72 7.85 0.24
CA GLN A 275 -20.44 9.04 1.04
C GLN A 275 -21.58 10.09 1.06
N GLY A 276 -22.77 9.76 0.55
CA GLY A 276 -23.99 10.57 0.72
C GLY A 276 -24.73 11.00 -0.56
N ASP A 277 -24.21 10.72 -1.76
CA ASP A 277 -24.88 11.10 -3.01
C ASP A 277 -25.98 10.10 -3.43
N ALA A 278 -26.82 10.47 -4.39
CA ALA A 278 -27.77 9.54 -5.03
C ALA A 278 -27.08 8.54 -5.98
N PHE A 279 -25.85 8.80 -6.41
CA PHE A 279 -25.08 7.92 -7.29
C PHE A 279 -23.92 7.26 -6.56
N ILE A 280 -23.54 6.06 -7.01
CA ILE A 280 -22.32 5.37 -6.63
C ILE A 280 -21.39 5.41 -7.83
N GLU A 281 -20.16 5.85 -7.63
CA GLU A 281 -19.14 6.02 -8.68
C GLU A 281 -17.87 5.29 -8.26
N ILE A 282 -17.29 4.49 -9.16
CA ILE A 282 -15.94 3.95 -9.07
C ILE A 282 -15.29 4.26 -10.41
N ASP A 283 -14.19 5.00 -10.38
CA ASP A 283 -13.43 5.37 -11.57
C ASP A 283 -12.49 4.24 -11.96
N GLU A 284 -11.79 3.67 -10.98
CA GLU A 284 -10.93 2.50 -11.20
C GLU A 284 -11.00 1.56 -9.98
N LEU A 285 -11.06 0.26 -10.26
CA LEU A 285 -11.01 -0.84 -9.30
C LEU A 285 -9.84 -1.76 -9.67
N GLU A 286 -8.76 -1.67 -8.89
CA GLU A 286 -7.64 -2.60 -9.01
C GLU A 286 -7.85 -3.79 -8.07
N VAL A 287 -7.51 -5.00 -8.54
CA VAL A 287 -7.50 -6.23 -7.74
C VAL A 287 -6.09 -6.79 -7.76
N TYR A 288 -5.55 -7.15 -6.60
CA TYR A 288 -4.15 -7.52 -6.48
C TYR A 288 -3.91 -9.01 -6.35
N SER A 289 -2.78 -9.43 -6.89
CA SER A 289 -2.18 -10.74 -6.68
C SER A 289 -0.69 -10.57 -6.41
N ASN A 290 -0.31 -10.70 -5.15
CA ASN A 290 1.04 -10.56 -4.61
C ASN A 290 1.14 -11.43 -3.38
#